data_AF-A0A7S1GS69-F1
#
_entry.id   AF-A0A7S1GS69-F1
#
_cell.length_a   1.000
_cell.length_b   1.000
_cell.length_c   1.000
_cell.angle_alpha   90.00
_cell.angle_beta   90.00
_cell.angle_gamma   90.00
#
_symmetry.space_group_name_H-M   'P 1'
#
loop_
_entity.id
_entity.type
_entity.pdbx_description
1 polymer ?
#
loop_
_entity_poly.entity_id
_entity_poly.type
_entity_poly.pdbx_seq_one_letter_code
_entity_poly.pdbx_strand_id
1 'polypeptide(L)'
;SKTSSSLNYLLVNVNPVHQRWIGSATTPLHMPLDEFRDSVSRDKRQREMVGRSWSVKELRRKSFDDLHKLWYVLYKERNMLFTESALLRQRGLRMPQPERARKVKKSMGAIKAVLGERKRAKIAQVNAARRAKEEAAEAEEEDEASSVNDNNDDEDDDEEVMEEEKDEATTVVVETDKR
;
A
#
# COMPACT_ATOMS: atom_id res chain seq x y z
N SER A 1 78.95 52.28 30.39
CA SER A 1 78.59 53.32 29.40
C SER A 1 77.20 53.02 28.86
N LYS A 2 76.42 54.04 28.43
CA LYS A 2 75.06 53.90 27.90
C LYS A 2 75.05 54.10 26.37
N THR A 3 74.34 53.24 25.64
CA THR A 3 73.71 53.46 24.31
C THR A 3 72.65 52.34 24.17
N SER A 4 71.33 52.54 24.14
CA SER A 4 70.43 53.43 23.39
C SER A 4 70.02 52.87 22.01
N SER A 5 68.72 52.54 21.89
CA SER A 5 67.81 52.43 20.72
C SER A 5 68.37 52.11 19.32
N SER A 6 67.75 51.21 18.53
CA SER A 6 66.36 51.37 18.05
C SER A 6 65.74 50.09 17.50
N LEU A 7 64.41 50.08 17.38
CA LEU A 7 63.58 49.04 16.74
C LEU A 7 63.71 49.09 15.20
N ASN A 8 63.54 47.95 14.52
CA ASN A 8 62.37 47.75 13.63
C ASN A 8 62.22 46.34 13.03
N TYR A 9 60.96 45.91 13.05
CA TYR A 9 60.27 44.83 12.35
C TYR A 9 60.89 44.17 11.11
N LEU A 10 60.84 42.83 11.10
CA LEU A 10 60.35 42.05 9.96
C LEU A 10 59.39 40.93 10.44
N LEU A 11 58.13 41.03 10.04
CA LEU A 11 57.23 39.88 9.78
C LEU A 11 57.71 39.22 8.46
N VAL A 12 57.28 38.08 7.92
CA VAL A 12 56.24 37.05 8.15
C VAL A 12 56.81 35.73 7.55
N ASN A 13 56.36 34.50 7.84
CA ASN A 13 55.33 33.97 8.72
C ASN A 13 55.71 32.52 9.14
N VAL A 14 55.10 31.97 10.20
CA VAL A 14 55.05 30.51 10.40
C VAL A 14 53.70 30.03 9.90
N ASN A 15 53.71 29.28 8.79
CA ASN A 15 52.52 28.86 8.05
C ASN A 15 51.60 27.97 8.93
N PRO A 16 50.46 28.48 9.42
CA PRO A 16 49.58 27.69 10.27
C PRO A 16 48.67 26.86 9.36
N VAL A 17 48.83 25.54 9.42
CA VAL A 17 47.87 24.58 8.82
C VAL A 17 46.46 25.05 9.15
N HIS A 18 45.65 25.21 8.11
CA HIS A 18 44.31 25.79 8.18
C HIS A 18 43.53 25.32 9.41
N GLN A 19 43.51 26.16 10.46
CA GLN A 19 42.44 26.11 11.43
C GLN A 19 41.20 26.57 10.69
N ARG A 20 40.50 25.59 10.11
CA ARG A 20 39.15 25.78 9.59
C ARG A 20 38.30 26.19 10.78
N TRP A 21 38.10 27.49 10.93
CA TRP A 21 37.10 28.05 11.82
C TRP A 21 35.80 27.34 11.50
N ILE A 22 35.39 26.43 12.38
CA ILE A 22 33.99 26.07 12.52
C ILE A 22 33.37 27.30 13.17
N GLY A 23 33.11 28.32 12.33
CA GLY A 23 32.47 29.55 12.75
C GLY A 23 31.19 29.17 13.50
N SER A 24 31.00 29.78 14.68
CA SER A 24 30.00 29.37 15.68
C SER A 24 28.69 28.98 15.00
N ALA A 25 28.48 27.67 14.87
CA ALA A 25 27.25 27.18 14.30
C ALA A 25 26.18 27.45 15.34
N THR A 26 25.37 28.48 15.12
CA THR A 26 24.09 28.66 15.80
C THR A 26 23.21 27.51 15.36
N THR A 27 23.42 26.34 15.98
CA THR A 27 22.64 25.15 15.73
C THR A 27 21.22 25.48 16.16
N PRO A 28 20.21 25.48 15.27
CA PRO A 28 18.83 25.50 15.72
C PRO A 28 18.64 24.37 16.74
N LEU A 29 17.77 24.60 17.74
CA LEU A 29 17.54 23.68 18.87
C LEU A 29 17.11 22.25 18.47
N HIS A 30 16.85 22.03 17.17
CA HIS A 30 16.66 20.74 16.56
C HIS A 30 17.30 20.74 15.16
N MET A 31 18.22 19.81 14.90
CA MET A 31 18.70 19.53 13.54
C MET A 31 17.82 18.46 12.88
N PRO A 32 17.49 18.58 11.58
CA PRO A 32 16.69 17.56 10.88
C PRO A 32 17.36 16.18 10.81
N LEU A 33 18.68 16.10 11.02
CA LEU A 33 19.42 14.84 11.11
C LEU A 33 19.29 14.14 12.48
N ASP A 34 18.90 14.86 13.55
CA ASP A 34 18.79 14.29 14.90
C ASP A 34 17.71 13.21 14.97
N GLU A 35 16.69 13.28 14.11
CA GLU A 35 15.62 12.29 14.01
C GLU A 35 16.13 10.89 13.58
N PHE A 36 17.33 10.79 13.01
CA PHE A 36 17.97 9.51 12.68
C PHE A 36 18.80 8.90 13.84
N ARG A 37 18.80 9.52 15.02
CA ARG A 37 19.52 9.09 16.23
C ARG A 37 18.53 8.80 17.36
N ASP A 38 18.82 7.85 18.25
CA ASP A 38 18.02 7.67 19.47
C ASP A 38 18.40 8.77 20.47
N SER A 39 17.42 9.59 20.87
CA SER A 39 17.60 10.65 21.87
C SER A 39 17.75 10.11 23.29
N VAL A 40 17.46 8.82 23.52
CA VAL A 40 17.56 8.18 24.82
C VAL A 40 18.87 7.41 24.95
N SER A 41 19.57 7.59 26.07
CA SER A 41 20.85 6.93 26.32
C SER A 41 20.75 5.40 26.31
N ARG A 42 21.83 4.76 25.86
CA ARG A 42 21.93 3.30 25.71
C ARG A 42 21.61 2.56 27.01
N ASP A 43 22.10 3.04 28.15
CA ASP A 43 21.92 2.37 29.44
C ASP A 43 20.46 2.44 29.91
N LYS A 44 19.76 3.54 29.59
CA LYS A 44 18.31 3.65 29.81
C LYS A 44 17.55 2.68 28.92
N ARG A 45 17.90 2.58 27.62
CA ARG A 45 17.35 1.56 26.71
C ARG A 45 17.63 0.11 27.13
N GLN A 46 18.71 -0.17 27.84
CA GLN A 46 18.99 -1.52 28.36
C GLN A 46 18.14 -1.88 29.59
N ARG A 47 17.78 -0.90 30.42
CA ARG A 47 16.92 -1.11 31.60
C ARG A 47 15.43 -1.12 31.27
N GLU A 48 15.00 -0.34 30.27
CA GLU A 48 13.60 -0.27 29.84
C GLU A 48 13.16 -1.50 29.02
N MET A 49 11.90 -1.89 29.16
CA MET A 49 11.26 -2.88 28.27
C MET A 49 10.60 -2.20 27.07
N VAL A 50 10.71 -2.79 25.88
CA VAL A 50 9.99 -2.32 24.70
C VAL A 50 8.51 -2.66 24.82
N GLY A 51 7.63 -1.67 24.57
CA GLY A 51 6.17 -1.85 24.53
C GLY A 51 5.65 -2.86 23.50
N ARG A 52 4.32 -2.99 23.41
CA ARG A 52 3.66 -3.93 22.49
C ARG A 52 3.65 -3.39 21.05
N SER A 53 3.65 -4.29 20.06
CA SER A 53 3.33 -3.94 18.67
C SER A 53 1.83 -3.70 18.50
N TRP A 54 1.45 -2.76 17.63
CA TRP A 54 0.05 -2.58 17.22
C TRP A 54 -0.54 -3.86 16.64
N SER A 55 -1.79 -4.17 17.00
CA SER A 55 -2.53 -5.29 16.43
C SER A 55 -3.57 -4.85 15.41
N VAL A 56 -3.88 -5.73 14.46
CA VAL A 56 -4.89 -5.49 13.41
C VAL A 56 -6.24 -5.09 14.01
N LYS A 57 -6.68 -5.75 15.10
CA LYS A 57 -7.97 -5.48 15.76
C LYS A 57 -8.09 -4.04 16.31
N GLU A 58 -7.00 -3.46 16.84
CA GLU A 58 -6.98 -2.07 17.29
C GLU A 58 -6.99 -1.10 16.09
N LEU A 59 -6.15 -1.37 15.09
CA LEU A 59 -5.97 -0.52 13.91
C LEU A 59 -7.22 -0.45 13.02
N ARG A 60 -8.07 -1.49 13.03
CA ARG A 60 -9.39 -1.47 12.35
C ARG A 60 -10.29 -0.31 12.77
N ARG A 61 -10.16 0.16 14.01
CA ARG A 61 -10.97 1.27 14.57
C ARG A 61 -10.41 2.67 14.25
N LYS A 62 -9.35 2.79 13.46
CA LYS A 62 -8.68 4.06 13.15
C LYS A 62 -9.01 4.58 11.75
N SER A 63 -9.08 5.91 11.61
CA SER A 63 -9.28 6.58 10.32
C SER A 63 -8.12 6.31 9.35
N PHE A 64 -8.28 6.64 8.07
CA PHE A 64 -7.17 6.57 7.12
C PHE A 64 -6.02 7.51 7.54
N ASP A 65 -6.35 8.74 7.92
CA ASP A 65 -5.37 9.76 8.32
C ASP A 65 -4.60 9.38 9.58
N ASP A 66 -5.26 8.76 10.57
CA ASP A 66 -4.59 8.25 11.77
C ASP A 66 -3.60 7.13 11.42
N LEU A 67 -3.98 6.22 10.52
CA LEU A 67 -3.10 5.16 10.04
C LEU A 67 -1.93 5.72 9.22
N HIS A 68 -2.15 6.80 8.46
CA HIS A 68 -1.13 7.48 7.68
C HIS A 68 -0.12 8.23 8.57
N LYS A 69 -0.60 8.99 9.57
CA LYS A 69 0.22 9.62 10.61
C LYS A 69 1.03 8.59 11.39
N LEU A 70 0.39 7.51 11.85
CA LEU A 70 1.05 6.40 12.55
C LEU A 70 2.09 5.70 11.67
N TRP A 71 1.82 5.52 10.38
CA TRP A 71 2.77 4.96 9.43
C TRP A 71 4.06 5.79 9.38
N TYR A 72 3.98 7.12 9.33
CA TYR A 72 5.17 7.98 9.38
C TYR A 72 5.91 7.89 10.72
N VAL A 73 5.21 7.89 11.86
CA VAL A 73 5.86 7.71 13.18
C VAL A 73 6.64 6.39 13.21
N LEU A 74 6.05 5.28 12.76
CA LEU A 74 6.71 3.98 12.68
C LEU A 74 7.84 3.94 11.65
N TYR A 75 7.72 4.67 10.54
CA TYR A 75 8.73 4.73 9.48
C TYR A 75 9.99 5.48 9.93
N LYS A 76 9.84 6.62 10.61
CA LYS A 76 10.95 7.42 11.15
C LYS A 76 11.70 6.66 12.24
N GLU A 77 10.96 6.08 13.18
CA GLU A 77 11.45 5.12 14.19
C GLU A 77 12.24 3.96 13.55
N ARG A 78 11.71 3.32 12.50
CA ARG A 78 12.42 2.22 11.81
C ARG A 78 13.74 2.69 11.17
N ASN A 79 13.75 3.87 10.57
CA ASN A 79 14.95 4.41 9.93
C ASN A 79 16.03 4.77 10.96
N MET A 80 15.65 5.40 12.09
CA MET A 80 16.54 5.62 13.23
C MET A 80 17.15 4.30 13.73
N LEU A 81 16.33 3.25 13.92
CA LEU A 81 16.83 1.94 14.34
C LEU A 81 17.81 1.31 13.33
N PHE A 82 17.65 1.56 12.03
CA PHE A 82 18.62 1.11 11.02
C PHE A 82 19.94 1.87 11.12
N THR A 83 19.91 3.19 11.31
CA THR A 83 21.09 4.04 11.54
C THR A 83 21.85 3.61 12.80
N GLU A 84 21.18 3.45 13.93
CA GLU A 84 21.80 2.95 15.17
C GLU A 84 22.38 1.54 14.98
N SER A 85 21.65 0.65 14.32
CA SER A 85 22.13 -0.72 14.07
C SER A 85 23.39 -0.75 13.21
N ALA A 86 23.48 0.11 12.18
CA ALA A 86 24.67 0.23 11.34
C ALA A 86 25.89 0.76 12.12
N LEU A 87 25.70 1.84 12.88
CA LEU A 87 26.76 2.46 13.66
C LEU A 87 27.26 1.56 14.80
N LEU A 88 26.36 0.80 15.44
CA LEU A 88 26.76 -0.17 16.46
C LEU A 88 27.51 -1.36 15.84
N ARG A 89 27.09 -1.88 14.68
CA ARG A 89 27.86 -2.90 13.93
C ARG A 89 29.27 -2.41 13.59
N GLN A 90 29.40 -1.18 13.08
CA GLN A 90 30.71 -0.59 12.77
C GLN A 90 31.63 -0.47 14.01
N ARG A 91 31.04 -0.25 15.19
CA ARG A 91 31.74 -0.19 16.48
C ARG A 91 31.93 -1.55 17.17
N GLY A 92 31.54 -2.67 16.53
CA GLY A 92 31.57 -4.00 17.14
C GLY A 92 30.58 -4.22 18.30
N LEU A 93 29.61 -3.32 18.49
CA LEU A 93 28.66 -3.31 19.60
C LEU A 93 27.32 -3.96 19.20
N ARG A 94 26.67 -4.63 20.16
CA ARG A 94 25.31 -5.16 19.98
C ARG A 94 24.25 -4.08 20.21
N MET A 95 23.19 -4.12 19.41
CA MET A 95 22.03 -3.22 19.53
C MET A 95 21.32 -3.43 20.88
N PRO A 96 21.02 -2.38 21.66
CA PRO A 96 20.05 -2.49 22.74
C PRO A 96 18.66 -2.81 22.16
N GLN A 97 17.91 -3.71 22.79
CA GLN A 97 16.53 -4.03 22.44
C GLN A 97 16.29 -4.44 20.95
N PRO A 98 16.93 -5.48 20.39
CA PRO A 98 16.76 -5.88 18.98
C PRO A 98 15.30 -6.21 18.58
N GLU A 99 14.47 -6.62 19.53
CA GLU A 99 13.04 -6.85 19.36
C GLU A 99 12.25 -5.58 18.96
N ARG A 100 12.76 -4.37 19.23
CA ARG A 100 12.11 -3.10 18.87
C ARG A 100 11.90 -2.99 17.37
N ALA A 101 12.92 -3.30 16.56
CA ALA A 101 12.82 -3.32 15.11
C ALA A 101 11.79 -4.34 14.58
N ARG A 102 11.71 -5.53 15.23
CA ARG A 102 10.73 -6.57 14.88
C ARG A 102 9.30 -6.12 15.20
N LYS A 103 9.08 -5.48 16.34
CA LYS A 103 7.77 -4.92 16.77
C LYS A 103 7.30 -3.76 15.90
N VAL A 104 8.20 -2.88 15.46
CA VAL A 104 7.91 -1.80 14.50
C VAL A 104 7.52 -2.41 13.14
N LYS A 105 8.30 -3.34 12.60
CA LYS A 105 7.98 -4.06 11.36
C LYS A 105 6.62 -4.77 11.42
N LYS A 106 6.30 -5.42 12.56
CA LYS A 106 5.00 -6.07 12.80
C LYS A 106 3.84 -5.07 12.80
N SER A 107 4.02 -3.91 13.43
CA SER A 107 3.01 -2.83 13.45
C SER A 107 2.76 -2.26 12.05
N MET A 108 3.81 -2.01 11.27
CA MET A 108 3.70 -1.57 9.87
C MET A 108 3.00 -2.63 8.99
N GLY A 109 3.28 -3.92 9.22
CA GLY A 109 2.58 -5.03 8.55
C GLY A 109 1.08 -5.07 8.89
N ALA A 110 0.73 -4.82 10.15
CA ALA A 110 -0.67 -4.75 10.58
C ALA A 110 -1.44 -3.59 9.92
N ILE A 111 -0.82 -2.41 9.75
CA ILE A 111 -1.41 -1.29 8.99
C ILE A 111 -1.66 -1.71 7.54
N LYS A 112 -0.69 -2.32 6.87
CA LYS A 112 -0.86 -2.85 5.50
C LYS A 112 -2.00 -3.86 5.39
N ALA A 113 -2.16 -4.74 6.38
CA ALA A 113 -3.27 -5.70 6.42
C ALA A 113 -4.63 -4.99 6.51
N VAL A 114 -4.77 -3.98 7.39
CA VAL A 114 -6.02 -3.19 7.53
C VAL A 114 -6.36 -2.39 6.27
N LEU A 115 -5.37 -1.80 5.60
CA LEU A 115 -5.62 -1.11 4.32
C LEU A 115 -5.98 -2.10 3.20
N GLY A 116 -5.36 -3.29 3.20
CA GLY A 116 -5.64 -4.36 2.24
C GLY A 116 -7.05 -4.95 2.39
N GLU A 117 -7.51 -5.21 3.62
CA GLU A 117 -8.89 -5.69 3.86
C GLU A 117 -9.93 -4.62 3.50
N ARG A 118 -9.69 -3.34 3.82
CA ARG A 118 -10.58 -2.23 3.43
C ARG A 118 -10.69 -2.08 1.91
N LYS A 119 -9.57 -2.20 1.18
CA LYS A 119 -9.58 -2.20 -0.29
C LYS A 119 -10.39 -3.38 -0.85
N ARG A 120 -10.20 -4.60 -0.33
CA ARG A 120 -10.96 -5.78 -0.76
C ARG A 120 -12.46 -5.65 -0.45
N ALA A 121 -12.82 -5.14 0.72
CA ALA A 121 -14.21 -4.91 1.10
C ALA A 121 -14.91 -3.91 0.16
N LYS A 122 -14.25 -2.78 -0.17
CA LYS A 122 -14.80 -1.80 -1.13
C LYS A 122 -14.99 -2.40 -2.52
N ILE A 123 -14.04 -3.20 -3.01
CA ILE A 123 -14.15 -3.89 -4.31
C ILE A 123 -15.31 -4.89 -4.28
N ALA A 124 -15.42 -5.70 -3.22
CA ALA A 124 -16.52 -6.66 -3.07
C ALA A 124 -17.89 -5.98 -3.05
N GLN A 125 -18.03 -4.84 -2.35
CA GLN A 125 -19.26 -4.03 -2.34
C GLN A 125 -19.63 -3.50 -3.73
N VAL A 126 -18.67 -2.94 -4.46
CA VAL A 126 -18.90 -2.45 -5.83
C VAL A 126 -19.29 -3.58 -6.78
N ASN A 127 -18.62 -4.73 -6.69
CA ASN A 127 -18.92 -5.89 -7.54
C ASN A 127 -20.30 -6.50 -7.22
N ALA A 128 -20.69 -6.55 -5.94
CA ALA A 128 -22.03 -6.99 -5.54
C ALA A 128 -23.11 -6.01 -6.00
N ALA A 129 -22.88 -4.71 -5.87
CA ALA A 129 -23.80 -3.68 -6.37
C ALA A 129 -23.93 -3.64 -7.90
N ARG A 130 -22.91 -4.10 -8.64
CA ARG A 130 -23.00 -4.29 -10.10
C ARG A 130 -23.86 -5.52 -10.42
N ARG A 131 -23.59 -6.66 -9.78
CA ARG A 131 -24.38 -7.89 -9.98
C ARG A 131 -25.86 -7.71 -9.66
N ALA A 132 -26.18 -7.08 -8.52
CA ALA A 132 -27.57 -6.78 -8.15
C ALA A 132 -28.28 -5.79 -9.10
N LYS A 133 -27.55 -5.11 -10.00
CA LYS A 133 -28.14 -4.32 -11.10
C LYS A 133 -28.29 -5.12 -12.38
N GLU A 134 -27.35 -6.02 -12.65
CA GLU A 134 -27.40 -6.95 -13.78
C GLU A 134 -28.60 -7.91 -13.56
N GLU A 135 -28.66 -8.56 -12.38
CA GLU A 135 -29.77 -9.41 -11.92
C GLU A 135 -31.13 -8.69 -11.90
N ALA A 136 -31.16 -7.37 -11.62
CA ALA A 136 -32.40 -6.59 -11.64
C ALA A 136 -32.84 -6.20 -13.07
N ALA A 137 -31.89 -5.89 -13.96
CA ALA A 137 -32.20 -5.59 -15.36
C ALA A 137 -32.63 -6.86 -16.13
N GLU A 138 -31.99 -8.00 -15.84
CA GLU A 138 -32.40 -9.30 -16.37
C GLU A 138 -33.84 -9.66 -15.94
N ALA A 139 -34.21 -9.40 -14.67
CA ALA A 139 -35.59 -9.57 -14.20
C ALA A 139 -36.59 -8.61 -14.85
N GLU A 140 -36.22 -7.33 -15.05
CA GLU A 140 -37.07 -6.36 -15.77
C GLU A 140 -37.29 -6.77 -17.25
N GLU A 141 -36.27 -7.35 -17.91
CA GLU A 141 -36.36 -7.88 -19.28
C GLU A 141 -37.21 -9.16 -19.37
N GLU A 142 -37.10 -10.07 -18.38
CA GLU A 142 -37.97 -11.26 -18.27
C GLU A 142 -39.44 -10.89 -18.03
N ASP A 143 -39.71 -9.92 -17.13
CA ASP A 143 -41.06 -9.39 -16.88
C ASP A 143 -41.63 -8.74 -18.16
N GLU A 144 -40.87 -7.90 -18.86
CA GLU A 144 -41.30 -7.26 -20.12
C GLU A 144 -41.59 -8.31 -21.21
N ALA A 145 -40.69 -9.29 -21.41
CA ALA A 145 -40.88 -10.36 -22.39
C ALA A 145 -42.12 -11.23 -22.09
N SER A 146 -42.44 -11.47 -20.81
CA SER A 146 -43.65 -12.20 -20.43
C SER A 146 -44.93 -11.45 -20.80
N SER A 147 -44.92 -10.10 -20.73
CA SER A 147 -46.09 -9.25 -20.98
C SER A 147 -46.50 -9.15 -22.45
N VAL A 148 -45.57 -9.44 -23.39
CA VAL A 148 -45.80 -9.29 -24.83
C VAL A 148 -46.52 -10.51 -25.43
N ASN A 149 -46.38 -11.69 -24.83
CA ASN A 149 -46.81 -12.96 -25.45
C ASN A 149 -48.31 -13.28 -25.29
N ASP A 150 -49.06 -12.46 -24.55
CA ASP A 150 -50.49 -12.63 -24.20
C ASP A 150 -51.46 -12.07 -25.28
N ASN A 151 -50.96 -11.73 -26.49
CA ASN A 151 -51.72 -11.07 -27.56
C ASN A 151 -51.71 -11.84 -28.91
N ASN A 152 -51.31 -13.12 -28.92
CA ASN A 152 -51.16 -13.93 -30.15
C ASN A 152 -52.06 -15.18 -30.19
N ASP A 153 -53.13 -15.22 -29.39
CA ASP A 153 -54.23 -16.19 -29.53
C ASP A 153 -55.48 -15.42 -29.98
N ASP A 154 -55.82 -15.50 -31.27
CA ASP A 154 -57.16 -15.28 -31.90
C ASP A 154 -57.01 -14.96 -33.43
N GLU A 155 -56.42 -15.88 -34.21
CA GLU A 155 -56.70 -15.98 -35.66
C GLU A 155 -57.17 -17.41 -35.97
N ASP A 156 -58.47 -17.57 -36.20
CA ASP A 156 -59.13 -18.84 -36.56
C ASP A 156 -58.77 -19.24 -38.00
N ASP A 157 -57.77 -20.11 -38.19
CA ASP A 157 -57.52 -20.80 -39.46
C ASP A 157 -58.50 -21.98 -39.63
N ASP A 158 -59.57 -21.77 -40.39
CA ASP A 158 -60.50 -22.83 -40.85
C ASP A 158 -59.75 -23.83 -41.76
N GLU A 159 -59.27 -24.95 -41.17
CA GLU A 159 -58.54 -26.00 -41.90
C GLU A 159 -59.49 -26.82 -42.79
N GLU A 160 -59.71 -26.35 -44.03
CA GLU A 160 -60.60 -26.98 -45.01
C GLU A 160 -60.04 -28.35 -45.49
N VAL A 161 -60.62 -29.43 -44.95
CA VAL A 161 -60.25 -30.81 -45.30
C VAL A 161 -60.69 -31.15 -46.73
N MET A 162 -59.77 -31.02 -47.68
CA MET A 162 -59.90 -31.54 -49.04
C MET A 162 -59.20 -32.91 -49.15
N GLU A 163 -59.98 -33.99 -49.12
CA GLU A 163 -59.50 -35.32 -49.53
C GLU A 163 -59.23 -35.31 -51.05
N GLU A 164 -58.03 -35.68 -51.48
CA GLU A 164 -57.81 -36.16 -52.85
C GLU A 164 -56.99 -37.46 -52.88
N GLU A 165 -57.42 -38.37 -53.76
CA GLU A 165 -57.12 -39.80 -53.73
C GLU A 165 -56.12 -40.19 -54.82
N LYS A 166 -55.00 -40.82 -54.44
CA LYS A 166 -54.10 -41.67 -55.28
C LYS A 166 -53.43 -40.95 -56.49
N ASP A 167 -52.19 -41.26 -56.87
CA ASP A 167 -51.81 -42.56 -57.43
C ASP A 167 -50.35 -42.98 -57.19
N GLU A 168 -50.14 -44.27 -57.44
CA GLU A 168 -48.90 -45.03 -57.34
C GLU A 168 -47.86 -44.64 -58.42
N ALA A 169 -46.55 -44.62 -58.08
CA ALA A 169 -45.52 -45.46 -58.72
C ALA A 169 -44.05 -44.93 -58.64
N THR A 170 -43.14 -45.86 -58.32
CA THR A 170 -41.84 -46.09 -59.00
C THR A 170 -40.62 -45.17 -58.72
N THR A 171 -39.70 -45.71 -57.89
CA THR A 171 -38.21 -45.83 -58.05
C THR A 171 -37.36 -44.63 -58.52
N VAL A 172 -36.11 -44.39 -58.09
CA VAL A 172 -34.96 -45.31 -57.96
C VAL A 172 -33.96 -44.78 -56.90
N VAL A 173 -33.28 -45.71 -56.21
CA VAL A 173 -32.13 -45.42 -55.33
C VAL A 173 -30.87 -45.09 -56.14
N VAL A 174 -30.25 -43.91 -55.92
CA VAL A 174 -28.80 -43.73 -56.16
C VAL A 174 -28.16 -42.93 -55.03
N GLU A 175 -27.35 -43.64 -54.27
CA GLU A 175 -26.43 -43.13 -53.25
C GLU A 175 -25.08 -42.83 -53.92
N THR A 176 -24.55 -41.60 -53.78
CA THR A 176 -23.10 -41.35 -54.00
C THR A 176 -22.55 -40.26 -53.09
N ASP A 177 -21.73 -40.73 -52.17
CA ASP A 177 -20.70 -40.06 -51.38
C ASP A 177 -19.80 -39.08 -52.19
N LYS A 178 -19.39 -37.96 -51.59
CA LYS A 178 -18.24 -37.17 -52.07
C LYS A 178 -17.60 -36.27 -51.00
N ARG A 179 -16.62 -36.90 -50.36
CA ARG A 179 -15.33 -36.38 -49.83
C ARG A 179 -14.81 -35.07 -50.43
#